data_AF-A0A160MHV7-F1
#
_entry.id   AF-A0A160MHV7-F1
#
_cell.length_a   1.000
_cell.length_b   1.000
_cell.length_c   1.000
_cell.angle_alpha   90.00
_cell.angle_beta   90.00
_cell.angle_gamma   90.00
#
_symmetry.space_group_name_H-M   'P 1'
#
loop_
_entity.id
_entity.type
_entity.pdbx_description
1 polymer ?
#
loop_
_entity_poly.entity_id
_entity_poly.type
_entity_poly.pdbx_seq_one_letter_code
_entity_poly.pdbx_strand_id
1 'polypeptide(L)'
;MNLTAVKKFLTDNKDNAEVQAYLGELSAVSADKVKGFLNTEDGKRLLQPRLDSYFTKGLETWKANNLEALVAEEVAKRNPAQTEEQKRIAALEKALEEQKKEAQREKLMNLAMKQATEKKLPVDIVSFFLAEDEEKTTANLAKLEEAYTKAVQAAVDSKFKENGRQINQGGGAGNTNIKSIQEMAAAHNIRNQQQNQ
;
A
#
# COMPACT_ATOMS: atom_id res chain seq x y z
N MET A 1 -75.87 -52.59 -33.33
CA MET A 1 -74.91 -53.45 -32.61
C MET A 1 -74.60 -52.84 -31.26
N ASN A 2 -74.50 -53.64 -30.19
CA ASN A 2 -74.09 -53.18 -28.86
C ASN A 2 -72.61 -53.54 -28.58
N LEU A 3 -71.99 -52.88 -27.59
CA LEU A 3 -70.58 -53.09 -27.23
C LEU A 3 -70.28 -54.56 -26.86
N THR A 4 -71.26 -55.26 -26.29
CA THR A 4 -71.18 -56.68 -25.92
C THR A 4 -71.04 -57.59 -27.14
N ALA A 5 -71.81 -57.34 -28.20
CA ALA A 5 -71.74 -58.09 -29.46
C ALA A 5 -70.39 -57.88 -30.16
N VAL A 6 -69.85 -56.65 -30.12
CA VAL A 6 -68.52 -56.33 -30.68
C VAL A 6 -67.42 -57.06 -29.91
N LYS A 7 -67.46 -57.05 -28.58
CA LYS A 7 -66.51 -57.80 -27.74
C LYS A 7 -66.58 -59.31 -27.99
N LYS A 8 -67.79 -59.87 -28.14
CA LYS A 8 -67.98 -61.28 -28.48
C LYS A 8 -67.40 -61.61 -29.85
N PHE A 9 -67.67 -60.80 -30.87
CA PHE A 9 -67.13 -60.98 -32.22
C PHE A 9 -65.59 -60.95 -32.24
N LEU A 10 -64.96 -59.97 -31.58
CA LEU A 10 -63.51 -59.89 -31.48
C LEU A 10 -62.91 -61.07 -30.71
N THR A 11 -63.66 -61.66 -29.78
CA THR A 11 -63.22 -62.82 -28.99
C THR A 11 -63.35 -64.14 -29.75
N ASP A 12 -64.44 -64.31 -30.49
CA ASP A 12 -64.71 -65.51 -31.28
C ASP A 12 -63.84 -65.56 -32.55
N ASN A 13 -63.36 -64.40 -33.04
CA ASN A 13 -62.52 -64.28 -34.23
C ASN A 13 -61.06 -63.90 -33.92
N LYS A 14 -60.57 -64.24 -32.71
CA LYS A 14 -59.19 -63.92 -32.26
C LYS A 14 -58.09 -64.48 -33.16
N ASP A 15 -58.35 -65.62 -33.79
CA ASP A 15 -57.40 -66.33 -34.65
C ASP A 15 -57.60 -66.01 -36.15
N ASN A 16 -58.54 -65.12 -36.48
CA ASN A 16 -58.77 -64.68 -37.85
C ASN A 16 -57.69 -63.65 -38.25
N ALA A 17 -56.94 -63.96 -39.32
CA ALA A 17 -55.84 -63.13 -39.81
C ALA A 17 -56.26 -61.68 -40.15
N GLU A 18 -57.47 -61.47 -40.68
CA GLU A 18 -57.97 -60.12 -41.03
C GLU A 18 -58.29 -59.30 -39.77
N VAL A 19 -58.85 -59.94 -38.75
CA VAL A 19 -59.15 -59.30 -37.45
C VAL A 19 -57.86 -58.97 -36.72
N GLN A 20 -56.86 -59.86 -36.79
CA GLN A 20 -55.52 -59.61 -36.22
C GLN A 20 -54.81 -58.46 -36.93
N ALA A 21 -54.87 -58.39 -38.27
CA ALA A 21 -54.28 -57.29 -39.04
C ALA A 21 -54.91 -55.94 -38.65
N TYR A 22 -56.24 -55.88 -38.58
CA TYR A 22 -56.97 -54.66 -38.21
C TYR A 22 -56.72 -54.23 -36.75
N LEU A 23 -56.69 -55.18 -35.81
CA LEU A 23 -56.32 -54.90 -34.41
C LEU A 23 -54.85 -54.45 -34.30
N GLY A 24 -53.97 -55.01 -35.12
CA GLY A 24 -52.57 -54.59 -35.25
C GLY A 24 -52.47 -53.12 -35.69
N GLU A 25 -53.20 -52.73 -36.74
CA GLU A 25 -53.27 -51.34 -37.20
C GLU A 25 -53.85 -50.38 -36.16
N LEU A 26 -54.89 -50.80 -35.44
CA LEU A 26 -55.48 -50.00 -34.35
C LEU A 26 -54.50 -49.81 -33.18
N SER A 27 -53.75 -50.86 -32.84
CA SER A 27 -52.72 -50.86 -31.79
C SER A 27 -51.43 -50.15 -32.21
N ALA A 28 -51.25 -49.88 -33.51
CA ALA A 28 -50.07 -49.21 -34.01
C ALA A 28 -49.94 -47.82 -33.37
N VAL A 29 -48.79 -47.62 -32.74
CA VAL A 29 -48.40 -46.38 -32.08
C VAL A 29 -47.94 -45.41 -33.16
N SER A 30 -48.80 -44.45 -33.51
CA SER A 30 -48.45 -43.35 -34.42
C SER A 30 -47.96 -42.15 -33.63
N ALA A 31 -47.11 -41.32 -34.26
CA ALA A 31 -46.58 -40.11 -33.63
C ALA A 31 -47.69 -39.16 -33.15
N ASP A 32 -48.81 -39.07 -33.88
CA ASP A 32 -49.94 -38.20 -33.52
C ASP A 32 -50.73 -38.75 -32.32
N LYS A 33 -50.92 -40.08 -32.22
CA LYS A 33 -51.51 -40.72 -31.04
C LYS A 33 -50.64 -40.50 -29.80
N VAL A 34 -49.31 -40.64 -29.94
CA VAL A 34 -48.35 -40.40 -28.84
C VAL A 34 -48.37 -38.94 -28.42
N LYS A 35 -48.32 -37.99 -29.36
CA LYS A 35 -48.43 -36.55 -29.05
C LYS A 35 -49.73 -36.24 -28.34
N GLY A 36 -50.86 -36.80 -28.81
CA GLY A 36 -52.16 -36.67 -28.16
C GLY A 36 -52.14 -37.16 -26.70
N PHE A 37 -51.57 -38.34 -26.46
CA PHE A 37 -51.42 -38.89 -25.11
C PHE A 37 -50.48 -38.05 -24.23
N LEU A 38 -49.32 -37.61 -24.75
CA LEU A 38 -48.36 -36.78 -24.00
C LEU A 38 -48.93 -35.42 -23.58
N ASN A 39 -49.98 -34.93 -24.25
CA ASN A 39 -50.68 -33.71 -23.87
C ASN A 39 -51.70 -33.91 -22.73
N THR A 40 -52.07 -35.15 -22.39
CA THR A 40 -52.96 -35.47 -21.26
C THR A 40 -52.23 -35.36 -19.92
N GLU A 41 -52.98 -35.31 -18.81
CA GLU A 41 -52.38 -35.25 -17.47
C GLU A 41 -51.50 -36.46 -17.16
N ASP A 42 -51.93 -37.67 -17.52
CA ASP A 42 -51.13 -38.89 -17.32
C ASP A 42 -49.85 -38.91 -18.16
N GLY A 43 -49.94 -38.45 -19.41
CA GLY A 43 -48.78 -38.32 -20.30
C GLY A 43 -47.76 -37.32 -19.77
N LYS A 44 -48.22 -36.15 -19.30
CA LYS A 44 -47.37 -35.15 -18.65
C LYS A 44 -46.75 -35.70 -17.37
N ARG A 45 -47.54 -36.35 -16.50
CA ARG A 45 -47.04 -36.93 -15.23
C ARG A 45 -45.94 -37.98 -15.44
N LEU A 46 -46.00 -38.73 -16.54
CA LEU A 46 -44.95 -39.69 -16.91
C LEU A 46 -43.69 -39.01 -17.46
N LEU A 47 -43.85 -37.98 -18.28
CA LEU A 47 -42.75 -37.35 -18.99
C LEU A 47 -42.04 -36.27 -18.16
N GLN A 48 -42.77 -35.54 -17.34
CA GLN A 48 -42.28 -34.40 -16.55
C GLN A 48 -41.06 -34.76 -15.68
N PRO A 49 -41.05 -35.84 -14.88
CA PRO A 49 -39.91 -36.16 -14.02
C PRO A 49 -38.64 -36.49 -14.81
N ARG A 50 -38.80 -37.08 -16.01
CA ARG A 50 -37.67 -37.39 -16.90
C ARG A 50 -37.12 -36.10 -17.49
N LEU A 51 -37.98 -35.24 -18.03
CA LEU A 51 -37.58 -33.94 -18.56
C LEU A 51 -36.87 -33.09 -17.50
N ASP A 52 -37.45 -33.00 -16.31
CA ASP A 52 -36.87 -32.25 -15.19
C ASP A 52 -35.50 -32.83 -14.79
N SER A 53 -35.35 -34.16 -14.74
CA SER A 53 -34.06 -34.79 -14.44
C SER A 53 -33.01 -34.50 -15.52
N TYR A 54 -33.36 -34.62 -16.80
CA TYR A 54 -32.45 -34.34 -17.90
C TYR A 54 -32.07 -32.85 -17.94
N PHE A 55 -33.04 -31.96 -17.76
CA PHE A 55 -32.81 -30.53 -17.71
C PHE A 55 -31.92 -30.17 -16.53
N THR A 56 -32.22 -30.67 -15.33
CA THR A 56 -31.41 -30.43 -14.13
C THR A 56 -29.99 -30.92 -14.32
N LYS A 57 -29.79 -32.15 -14.83
CA LYS A 57 -28.44 -32.68 -15.10
C LYS A 57 -27.69 -31.85 -16.14
N GLY A 58 -28.36 -31.47 -17.23
CA GLY A 58 -27.75 -30.63 -18.27
C GLY A 58 -27.36 -29.26 -17.73
N LEU A 59 -28.21 -28.66 -16.90
CA LEU A 59 -27.97 -27.38 -16.26
C LEU A 59 -26.85 -27.44 -15.23
N GLU A 60 -26.79 -28.50 -14.41
CA GLU A 60 -25.68 -28.71 -13.47
C GLU A 60 -24.35 -28.95 -14.20
N THR A 61 -24.33 -29.77 -15.25
CA THR A 61 -23.12 -29.94 -16.09
C THR A 61 -22.71 -28.64 -16.76
N TRP A 62 -23.67 -27.86 -17.28
CA TRP A 62 -23.37 -26.55 -17.85
C TRP A 62 -22.80 -25.60 -16.81
N LYS A 63 -23.39 -25.53 -15.62
CA LYS A 63 -22.85 -24.71 -14.51
C LYS A 63 -21.43 -25.13 -14.14
N ALA A 64 -21.20 -26.42 -13.93
CA ALA A 64 -19.88 -26.94 -13.57
C ALA A 64 -18.81 -26.58 -14.62
N ASN A 65 -19.16 -26.60 -15.90
CA ASN A 65 -18.20 -26.34 -16.98
C ASN A 65 -18.04 -24.85 -17.34
N ASN A 66 -19.04 -24.00 -17.07
CA ASN A 66 -19.08 -22.63 -17.60
C ASN A 66 -19.19 -21.55 -16.52
N LEU A 67 -19.80 -21.85 -15.36
CA LEU A 67 -20.10 -20.84 -14.35
C LEU A 67 -18.83 -20.30 -13.71
N GLU A 68 -17.83 -21.14 -13.44
CA GLU A 68 -16.54 -20.69 -12.92
C GLU A 68 -15.82 -19.75 -13.89
N ALA A 69 -15.82 -20.06 -15.18
CA ALA A 69 -15.19 -19.20 -16.20
C ALA A 69 -15.90 -17.84 -16.31
N LEU A 70 -17.24 -17.83 -16.33
CA LEU A 70 -18.04 -16.60 -16.38
C LEU A 70 -17.89 -15.76 -15.12
N VAL A 71 -17.86 -16.41 -13.94
CA VAL A 71 -17.63 -15.72 -12.67
C VAL A 71 -16.21 -15.15 -12.63
N ALA A 72 -15.20 -15.90 -13.04
CA ALA A 72 -13.82 -15.41 -13.10
C ALA A 72 -13.68 -14.23 -14.06
N GLU A 73 -14.32 -14.27 -15.23
CA GLU A 73 -14.35 -13.17 -16.19
C GLU A 73 -15.03 -11.92 -15.64
N GLU A 74 -16.20 -12.07 -15.00
CA GLU A 74 -16.94 -10.95 -14.41
C GLU A 74 -16.21 -10.38 -13.18
N VAL A 75 -15.60 -11.23 -12.36
CA VAL A 75 -14.73 -10.82 -11.24
C VAL A 75 -13.50 -10.10 -11.76
N ALA A 76 -12.86 -10.55 -12.85
CA ALA A 76 -11.74 -9.86 -13.47
C ALA A 76 -12.14 -8.51 -14.09
N LYS A 77 -13.33 -8.42 -14.68
CA LYS A 77 -13.88 -7.16 -15.23
C LYS A 77 -14.25 -6.15 -14.15
N ARG A 78 -14.87 -6.60 -13.06
CA ARG A 78 -15.31 -5.73 -11.96
C ARG A 78 -14.21 -5.42 -10.96
N ASN A 79 -13.27 -6.33 -10.81
CA ASN A 79 -12.13 -6.20 -9.91
C ASN A 79 -10.82 -6.47 -10.65
N PRO A 80 -10.42 -5.59 -11.59
CA PRO A 80 -9.13 -5.68 -12.29
C PRO A 80 -7.93 -5.49 -11.33
N ALA A 81 -8.19 -5.20 -10.05
CA ALA A 81 -7.21 -5.07 -8.98
C ALA A 81 -7.34 -6.25 -7.99
N GLN A 82 -6.44 -7.24 -8.06
CA GLN A 82 -6.00 -8.21 -7.02
C GLN A 82 -5.77 -9.65 -7.53
N THR A 83 -5.21 -9.82 -8.72
CA THR A 83 -4.46 -11.05 -9.02
C THR A 83 -3.21 -11.12 -8.12
N GLU A 84 -2.75 -12.34 -7.77
CA GLU A 84 -1.55 -12.55 -6.94
C GLU A 84 -0.31 -11.81 -7.50
N GLU A 85 -0.25 -11.65 -8.82
CA GLU A 85 0.78 -10.83 -9.49
C GLU A 85 0.71 -9.35 -9.11
N GLN A 86 -0.48 -8.76 -8.94
CA GLN A 86 -0.60 -7.37 -8.49
C GLN A 86 -0.34 -7.22 -6.99
N LYS A 87 -0.66 -8.22 -6.15
CA LYS A 87 -0.19 -8.22 -4.76
C LYS A 87 1.33 -8.25 -4.70
N ARG A 88 1.97 -9.02 -5.59
CA ARG A 88 3.42 -9.07 -5.73
C ARG A 88 3.98 -7.74 -6.22
N ILE A 89 3.36 -7.10 -7.21
CA ILE A 89 3.75 -5.77 -7.69
C ILE A 89 3.59 -4.73 -6.58
N ALA A 90 2.47 -4.69 -5.87
CA ALA A 90 2.26 -3.76 -4.75
C ALA A 90 3.29 -3.99 -3.62
N ALA A 91 3.64 -5.25 -3.34
CA ALA A 91 4.68 -5.58 -2.38
C ALA A 91 6.07 -5.12 -2.87
N LEU A 92 6.38 -5.30 -4.16
CA LEU A 92 7.63 -4.83 -4.77
C LEU A 92 7.69 -3.30 -4.82
N GLU A 93 6.59 -2.61 -5.14
CA GLU A 93 6.48 -1.16 -5.13
C GLU A 93 6.70 -0.61 -3.72
N LYS A 94 6.07 -1.21 -2.72
CA LYS A 94 6.29 -0.84 -1.32
C LYS A 94 7.75 -1.06 -0.90
N ALA A 95 8.35 -2.18 -1.28
CA ALA A 95 9.76 -2.46 -0.99
C ALA A 95 10.69 -1.46 -1.68
N LEU A 96 10.41 -1.09 -2.93
CA LEU A 96 11.17 -0.07 -3.66
C LEU A 96 11.02 1.32 -3.04
N GLU A 97 9.82 1.68 -2.59
CA GLU A 97 9.58 2.97 -1.92
C GLU A 97 10.32 3.05 -0.58
N GLU A 98 10.26 1.97 0.22
CA GLU A 98 11.04 1.86 1.46
C GLU A 98 12.54 1.98 1.19
N GLN A 99 13.05 1.30 0.15
CA GLN A 99 14.45 1.36 -0.25
C GLN A 99 14.86 2.76 -0.73
N LYS A 100 14.01 3.44 -1.51
CA LYS A 100 14.26 4.82 -1.95
C LYS A 100 14.31 5.77 -0.77
N LYS A 101 13.39 5.61 0.18
CA LYS A 101 13.34 6.42 1.40
C LYS A 101 14.57 6.20 2.27
N GLU A 102 15.01 4.96 2.44
CA GLU A 102 16.22 4.63 3.19
C GLU A 102 17.47 5.20 2.50
N ALA A 103 17.59 5.05 1.18
CA ALA A 103 18.69 5.62 0.42
C ALA A 103 18.71 7.16 0.46
N GLN A 104 17.54 7.80 0.41
CA GLN A 104 17.42 9.25 0.60
C GLN A 104 17.86 9.65 2.00
N ARG A 105 17.42 8.92 3.03
CA ARG A 105 17.81 9.15 4.42
C ARG A 105 19.32 9.00 4.61
N GLU A 106 19.94 7.99 4.00
CA GLU A 106 21.39 7.76 4.06
C GLU A 106 22.17 8.89 3.37
N LYS A 107 21.70 9.38 2.22
CA LYS A 107 22.28 10.56 1.55
C LYS A 107 22.21 11.80 2.44
N LEU A 108 21.05 12.05 3.04
CA LEU A 108 20.86 13.15 3.99
C LEU A 108 21.75 13.00 5.21
N MET A 109 21.89 11.79 5.76
CA MET A 109 22.77 11.50 6.88
C MET A 109 24.23 11.78 6.54
N ASN A 110 24.71 11.35 5.37
CA ASN A 110 26.07 11.61 4.92
C ASN A 110 26.34 13.11 4.73
N LEU A 111 25.39 13.85 4.15
CA LEU A 111 25.49 15.31 4.04
C LEU A 111 25.54 15.97 5.42
N ALA A 112 24.66 15.56 6.32
CA ALA A 112 24.57 16.08 7.67
C ALA A 112 25.84 15.78 8.48
N MET A 113 26.40 14.57 8.37
CA MET A 113 27.67 14.19 9.00
C MET A 113 28.84 15.04 8.50
N LYS A 114 28.91 15.32 7.18
CA LYS A 114 29.92 16.21 6.61
C LYS A 114 29.79 17.62 7.19
N GLN A 115 28.59 18.21 7.14
CA GLN A 115 28.35 19.54 7.68
C GLN A 115 28.63 19.62 9.19
N ALA A 116 28.24 18.61 9.95
CA ALA A 116 28.52 18.56 11.38
C ALA A 116 30.02 18.47 11.68
N THR A 117 30.76 17.67 10.90
CA THR A 117 32.22 17.57 11.04
C THR A 117 32.91 18.90 10.72
N GLU A 118 32.51 19.56 9.63
CA GLU A 118 33.03 20.88 9.22
C GLU A 118 32.77 21.95 10.29
N LYS A 119 31.59 21.93 10.89
CA LYS A 119 31.15 22.87 11.93
C LYS A 119 31.52 22.46 13.36
N LYS A 120 32.26 21.36 13.52
CA LYS A 120 32.66 20.79 14.82
C LYS A 120 31.48 20.51 15.76
N LEU A 121 30.34 20.12 15.19
CA LEU A 121 29.15 19.69 15.91
C LEU A 121 29.27 18.23 16.31
N PRO A 122 28.65 17.80 17.43
CA PRO A 122 28.68 16.40 17.85
C PRO A 122 27.99 15.49 16.83
N VAL A 123 28.73 14.55 16.24
CA VAL A 123 28.26 13.71 15.12
C VAL A 123 27.23 12.67 15.57
N ASP A 124 27.33 12.22 16.82
CA ASP A 124 26.46 11.17 17.39
C ASP A 124 24.98 11.55 17.43
N ILE A 125 24.69 12.85 17.51
CA ILE A 125 23.31 13.37 17.61
C ILE A 125 22.76 13.89 16.27
N VAL A 126 23.57 13.94 15.22
CA VAL A 126 23.20 14.52 13.91
C VAL A 126 22.03 13.78 13.27
N SER A 127 21.92 12.47 13.52
CA SER A 127 20.84 11.62 13.02
C SER A 127 19.44 12.07 13.47
N PHE A 128 19.33 12.75 14.61
CA PHE A 128 18.07 13.26 15.16
C PHE A 128 17.62 14.57 14.49
N PHE A 129 18.51 15.26 13.77
CA PHE A 129 18.22 16.54 13.11
C PHE A 129 17.93 16.40 11.61
N LEU A 130 17.92 15.17 11.09
CA LEU A 130 17.53 14.88 9.71
C LEU A 130 16.04 15.16 9.49
N ALA A 131 15.73 15.89 8.42
CA ALA A 131 14.38 16.19 7.98
C ALA A 131 14.06 15.47 6.65
N GLU A 132 12.89 15.75 6.08
CA GLU A 132 12.46 15.22 4.78
C GLU A 132 13.38 15.65 3.62
N ASP A 133 13.94 16.85 3.74
CA ASP A 133 14.69 17.52 2.68
C ASP A 133 16.06 18.01 3.17
N GLU A 134 16.98 18.22 2.22
CA GLU A 134 18.33 18.76 2.46
C GLU A 134 18.28 20.16 3.10
N GLU A 135 17.39 21.04 2.63
CA GLU A 135 17.25 22.40 3.14
C GLU A 135 16.80 22.42 4.61
N LYS A 136 15.75 21.65 4.93
CA LYS A 136 15.24 21.52 6.30
C LYS A 136 16.29 20.91 7.22
N THR A 137 17.04 19.91 6.74
CA THR A 137 18.14 19.28 7.49
C THR A 137 19.24 20.31 7.78
N THR A 138 19.64 21.10 6.78
CA THR A 138 20.65 22.15 6.94
C THR A 138 20.18 23.25 7.90
N ALA A 139 18.90 23.64 7.84
CA ALA A 139 18.32 24.60 8.77
C ALA A 139 18.28 24.09 10.22
N ASN A 140 17.97 22.81 10.42
CA ASN A 140 18.02 22.18 11.74
C ASN A 140 19.45 22.14 12.29
N LEU A 141 20.43 21.80 11.45
CA LEU A 141 21.84 21.81 11.83
C LEU A 141 22.36 23.21 12.14
N ALA A 142 21.90 24.24 11.42
CA ALA A 142 22.25 25.63 11.73
C ALA A 142 21.71 26.07 13.10
N LYS A 143 20.50 25.64 13.47
CA LYS A 143 19.96 25.90 14.82
C LYS A 143 20.74 25.16 15.90
N LEU A 144 21.15 23.91 15.64
CA LEU A 144 22.01 23.14 16.53
C LEU A 144 23.36 23.85 16.72
N GLU A 145 23.96 24.34 15.63
CA GLU A 145 25.22 25.09 15.67
C GLU A 145 25.12 26.35 16.53
N GLU A 146 24.06 27.14 16.35
CA GLU A 146 23.86 28.37 17.12
C GLU A 146 23.70 28.07 18.62
N ALA A 147 22.86 27.09 18.96
CA ALA A 147 22.62 26.70 20.35
C ALA A 147 23.86 26.10 21.00
N TYR A 148 24.58 25.24 20.27
CA TYR A 148 25.81 24.61 20.75
C TYR A 148 26.92 25.64 20.95
N THR A 149 27.13 26.55 20.00
CA THR A 149 28.15 27.61 20.12
C THR A 149 27.85 28.54 21.29
N LYS A 150 26.58 28.92 21.50
CA LYS A 150 26.16 29.71 22.67
C LYS A 150 26.44 28.98 23.99
N ALA A 151 26.13 27.69 24.06
CA ALA A 151 26.37 26.88 25.26
C ALA A 151 27.87 26.72 25.55
N VAL A 152 28.68 26.46 24.52
CA VAL A 152 30.14 26.36 24.63
C VAL A 152 30.72 27.70 25.07
N GLN A 153 30.29 28.82 24.48
CA GLN A 153 30.76 30.15 24.89
C GLN A 153 30.41 30.44 26.35
N ALA A 154 29.16 30.16 26.77
CA ALA A 154 28.75 30.36 28.16
C ALA A 154 29.55 29.48 29.13
N ALA A 155 29.84 28.22 28.77
CA ALA A 155 30.66 27.32 29.57
C ALA A 155 32.11 27.82 29.67
N VAL A 156 32.68 28.29 28.56
CA VAL A 156 34.03 28.87 28.49
C VAL A 156 34.10 30.14 29.35
N ASP A 157 33.13 31.05 29.22
CA ASP A 157 33.03 32.26 30.04
C ASP A 157 32.90 31.93 31.53
N SER A 158 32.12 30.91 31.88
CA SER A 158 32.03 30.43 33.27
C SER A 158 33.37 29.89 33.76
N LYS A 159 34.09 29.11 32.94
CA LYS A 159 35.42 28.59 33.29
C LYS A 159 36.46 29.70 33.41
N PHE A 160 36.40 30.72 32.57
CA PHE A 160 37.25 31.90 32.70
C PHE A 160 36.90 32.74 33.94
N LYS A 161 35.64 32.80 34.35
CA LYS A 161 35.23 33.45 35.62
C LYS A 161 35.67 32.63 36.85
N GLU A 162 35.55 31.31 36.80
CA GLU A 162 35.98 30.40 37.87
C GLU A 162 37.51 30.38 38.05
N ASN A 163 38.26 30.33 36.95
CA ASN A 163 39.73 30.24 36.95
C ASN A 163 40.42 31.60 36.79
N GLY A 164 39.65 32.65 36.54
CA GLY A 164 40.15 34.02 36.45
C GLY A 164 40.51 34.52 37.84
N ARG A 165 41.77 34.93 38.03
CA ARG A 165 42.17 35.63 39.25
C ARG A 165 41.28 36.85 39.41
N GLN A 166 40.50 36.91 40.49
CA GLN A 166 39.92 38.17 40.94
C GLN A 166 41.09 39.09 41.27
N ILE A 167 41.37 40.05 40.38
CA ILE A 167 42.24 41.16 40.72
C ILE A 167 41.40 42.02 41.67
N ASN A 168 41.51 41.75 42.96
CA ASN A 168 41.07 42.71 43.96
C ASN A 168 41.86 43.98 43.69
N GLN A 169 41.19 44.97 43.12
CA GLN A 169 41.63 46.36 43.15
C GLN A 169 41.46 46.81 44.61
N GLY A 170 42.34 46.32 45.48
CA GLY A 170 42.42 46.73 46.87
C GLY A 170 42.93 48.17 46.91
N GLY A 171 42.07 49.07 47.38
CA GLY A 171 42.38 50.48 47.54
C GLY A 171 43.61 50.68 48.42
N GLY A 172 44.67 51.21 47.80
CA GLY A 172 45.83 51.77 48.45
C GLY A 172 46.28 52.96 47.62
N ALA A 173 46.25 54.15 48.24
CA ALA A 173 46.50 55.44 47.61
C ALA A 173 47.73 55.43 46.69
N GLY A 174 47.52 55.71 45.41
CA GLY A 174 48.59 55.83 44.43
C GLY A 174 48.02 56.31 43.09
N ASN A 175 48.12 57.60 42.86
CA ASN A 175 47.71 58.28 41.63
C ASN A 175 48.40 57.66 40.40
N THR A 176 47.71 56.78 39.68
CA THR A 176 48.17 56.25 38.40
C THR A 176 47.28 56.74 37.28
N ASN A 177 47.58 57.95 36.81
CA ASN A 177 47.22 58.36 35.45
C ASN A 177 47.80 57.33 34.49
N ILE A 178 46.95 56.47 33.93
CA ILE A 178 47.33 55.51 32.89
C ILE A 178 47.62 56.35 31.64
N LYS A 179 48.88 56.75 31.46
CA LYS A 179 49.33 57.37 30.21
C LYS A 179 49.37 56.29 29.14
N SER A 180 48.71 56.54 28.02
CA SER A 180 48.79 55.67 26.86
C SER A 180 50.26 55.50 26.45
N ILE A 181 50.60 54.34 25.87
CA ILE A 181 51.98 54.07 25.38
C ILE A 181 52.46 55.19 24.43
N GLN A 182 51.52 55.78 23.69
CA GLN A 182 51.72 56.91 22.80
C GLN A 182 52.13 58.21 23.55
N GLU A 183 51.56 58.48 24.73
CA GLU A 183 51.94 59.61 25.58
C GLU A 183 53.30 59.42 26.25
N MET A 184 53.66 58.19 26.64
CA MET A 184 55.00 57.89 27.18
C MET A 184 56.09 58.03 26.11
N ALA A 185 55.81 57.59 24.88
CA ALA A 185 56.70 57.78 23.74
C ALA A 185 56.90 59.26 23.39
N ALA A 186 55.85 60.08 23.50
CA ALA A 186 55.94 61.52 23.27
C ALA A 186 56.78 62.24 24.34
N ALA A 187 56.68 61.83 25.61
CA ALA A 187 57.42 62.43 26.72
C ALA A 187 58.94 62.15 26.67
N HIS A 188 59.35 61.02 26.10
CA HIS A 188 60.77 60.62 25.97
C HIS A 188 61.36 60.87 24.57
N ASN A 189 60.64 61.57 23.69
CA ASN A 189 61.15 61.93 22.37
C ASN A 189 62.21 63.05 22.47
N ILE A 190 63.47 62.65 22.51
CA ILE A 190 64.67 63.50 22.66
C ILE A 190 64.76 64.59 21.55
N ARG A 191 64.09 64.41 20.40
CA ARG A 191 64.11 65.38 19.30
C ARG A 191 63.35 66.68 19.60
N ASN A 192 62.35 66.66 20.49
CA ASN A 192 61.57 67.86 20.85
C ASN A 192 62.19 68.70 21.99
N GLN A 193 63.20 68.19 22.68
CA GLN A 193 63.84 68.92 23.81
C GLN A 193 64.94 69.88 23.37
N GLN A 194 65.42 69.82 22.12
CA GLN A 194 66.50 70.67 21.61
C GLN A 194 66.04 71.91 20.83
N GLN A 195 64.74 72.19 20.74
CA GLN A 195 64.24 73.39 20.03
C GLN A 195 63.90 74.57 20.96
N ASN A 196 64.13 74.46 22.27
CA ASN A 196 63.83 75.53 23.24
C ASN A 196 65.02 75.85 24.19
N GLN A 197 66.24 75.86 23.67
CA GLN A 197 67.37 76.60 24.26
C GLN A 197 68.07 77.42 23.18
#